data_AF-A0AAN8G3D9-F1
#
_entry.id   AF-A0AAN8G3D9-F1
#
_cell.length_a   1.000
_cell.length_b   1.000
_cell.length_c   1.000
_cell.angle_alpha   90.00
_cell.angle_beta   90.00
_cell.angle_gamma   90.00
#
_symmetry.space_group_name_H-M   'P 1'
#
loop_
_entity.id
_entity.type
_entity.pdbx_description
1 polymer ?
#
loop_
_entity_poly.entity_id
_entity_poly.type
_entity_poly.pdbx_seq_one_letter_code
_entity_poly.pdbx_strand_id
1 'polypeptide(L)'
;MSGSSRTPKTNSDHIRKTLFQTPVLENMRYASNNTNKILNIMSKLQVERDTEIFIKEGVKEAHEGRLKELKELVKTLEDDDWRYPPVEKLLGIQ
;
A
#
# COMPACT_ATOMS: atom_id res chain seq x y z
N MET A 1 -39.56 -17.67 -6.11
CA MET A 1 -39.51 -18.68 -7.20
C MET A 1 -39.12 -17.99 -8.50
N SER A 2 -38.29 -18.68 -9.28
CA SER A 2 -37.70 -18.34 -10.58
C SER A 2 -38.69 -17.83 -11.64
N GLY A 3 -38.21 -16.98 -12.57
CA GLY A 3 -38.93 -16.72 -13.82
C GLY A 3 -38.38 -15.60 -14.71
N SER A 4 -37.12 -15.73 -15.16
CA SER A 4 -36.48 -14.85 -16.15
C SER A 4 -37.27 -14.83 -17.47
N SER A 5 -37.91 -13.71 -17.79
CA SER A 5 -38.62 -13.52 -19.06
C SER A 5 -37.61 -13.23 -20.18
N ARG A 6 -37.25 -14.27 -20.95
CA ARG A 6 -36.48 -14.13 -22.19
C ARG A 6 -37.39 -13.55 -23.26
N THR A 7 -37.15 -12.30 -23.66
CA THR A 7 -37.74 -11.75 -24.88
C THR A 7 -37.15 -12.45 -26.11
N PRO A 8 -37.95 -12.68 -27.17
CA PRO A 8 -37.47 -13.33 -28.39
C PRO A 8 -36.44 -12.42 -29.09
N LYS A 9 -35.21 -12.92 -29.22
CA LYS A 9 -34.15 -12.24 -29.99
C LYS A 9 -34.60 -12.17 -31.44
N THR A 10 -34.86 -10.96 -31.92
CA THR A 10 -35.24 -10.76 -33.32
C THR A 10 -34.03 -10.99 -34.21
N ASN A 11 -34.26 -11.44 -35.45
CA ASN A 11 -33.21 -11.69 -36.44
C ASN A 11 -32.32 -10.44 -36.68
N SER A 12 -32.91 -9.25 -36.47
CA SER A 12 -32.25 -7.94 -36.45
C SER A 12 -31.09 -7.86 -35.45
N ASP A 13 -31.26 -8.41 -34.24
CA ASP A 13 -30.21 -8.37 -33.21
C ASP A 13 -29.04 -9.30 -33.56
N HIS A 14 -29.31 -10.38 -34.30
CA HIS A 14 -28.27 -11.29 -34.76
C HIS A 14 -27.46 -10.69 -35.90
N ILE A 15 -28.14 -10.04 -36.85
CA ILE A 15 -27.53 -9.33 -37.99
C ILE A 15 -26.71 -8.13 -37.50
N ARG A 16 -27.23 -7.32 -36.56
CA ARG A 16 -26.45 -6.23 -35.97
C ARG A 16 -25.21 -6.74 -35.26
N LYS A 17 -25.31 -7.84 -34.51
CA LYS A 17 -24.14 -8.43 -33.84
C LYS A 17 -23.09 -8.96 -34.80
N THR A 18 -23.48 -9.45 -35.98
CA THR A 18 -22.54 -9.95 -36.99
C THR A 18 -21.94 -8.82 -37.84
N LEU A 19 -22.72 -7.82 -38.23
CA LEU A 19 -22.24 -6.69 -39.05
C LEU A 19 -21.39 -5.68 -38.28
N PHE A 20 -21.65 -5.51 -36.97
CA PHE A 20 -20.89 -4.61 -36.11
C PHE A 20 -19.91 -5.36 -35.19
N GLN A 21 -19.69 -6.66 -35.42
CA GLN A 21 -18.54 -7.34 -34.83
C GLN A 21 -17.29 -6.86 -35.57
N THR A 22 -16.56 -5.95 -34.93
CA THR A 22 -15.20 -5.63 -35.37
C THR A 22 -14.41 -6.94 -35.47
N PRO A 23 -13.72 -7.20 -36.59
CA PRO A 23 -13.04 -8.46 -36.80
C PRO A 23 -11.95 -8.60 -35.73
N VAL A 24 -12.19 -9.46 -34.74
CA VAL A 24 -11.18 -9.76 -33.75
C VAL A 24 -10.21 -10.73 -34.39
N LEU A 25 -9.10 -10.19 -34.91
CA LEU A 25 -7.93 -10.97 -35.29
C LEU A 25 -7.57 -11.87 -34.12
N GLU A 26 -7.76 -13.18 -34.29
CA GLU A 26 -7.58 -14.21 -33.27
C GLU A 26 -6.16 -14.20 -32.67
N ASN A 27 -5.21 -13.65 -33.43
CA ASN A 27 -3.81 -13.45 -33.04
C ASN A 27 -3.59 -12.31 -32.03
N MET A 28 -4.51 -11.34 -31.89
CA MET A 28 -4.41 -10.25 -30.91
C MET A 28 -4.92 -10.62 -29.51
N ARG A 29 -5.81 -11.60 -29.37
CA ARG A 29 -6.36 -12.00 -28.05
C ARG A 29 -5.30 -12.60 -27.14
N TYR A 30 -4.38 -13.38 -27.71
CA TYR A 30 -3.29 -13.99 -26.95
C TYR A 30 -2.21 -12.98 -26.56
N ALA A 31 -1.87 -12.04 -27.45
CA ALA A 31 -0.95 -10.96 -27.16
C ALA A 31 -1.51 -9.99 -26.10
N SER A 32 -2.76 -9.55 -26.25
CA SER A 32 -3.43 -8.64 -25.32
C SER A 32 -3.57 -9.24 -23.91
N ASN A 33 -3.93 -10.53 -23.81
CA ASN A 33 -4.00 -11.21 -22.52
C ASN A 33 -2.64 -11.31 -21.82
N ASN A 34 -1.55 -11.46 -22.58
CA ASN A 34 -0.21 -11.52 -22.01
C ASN A 34 0.29 -10.12 -21.60
N THR A 35 0.02 -9.09 -22.40
CA THR A 35 0.30 -7.68 -22.05
C THR A 35 -0.47 -7.25 -20.80
N ASN A 36 -1.75 -7.63 -20.66
CA ASN A 36 -2.55 -7.35 -19.47
C ASN A 36 -2.00 -8.05 -18.22
N LYS A 37 -1.49 -9.28 -18.35
CA LYS A 37 -0.82 -9.99 -17.25
C LYS A 37 0.48 -9.30 -16.83
N ILE A 38 1.30 -8.87 -17.80
CA ILE A 38 2.55 -8.14 -17.53
C ILE A 38 2.25 -6.80 -16.86
N LEU A 39 1.25 -6.04 -17.34
CA LEU A 39 0.81 -4.81 -16.71
C LEU A 39 0.34 -5.05 -15.26
N ASN A 40 -0.44 -6.11 -15.03
CA ASN A 40 -0.89 -6.46 -13.68
C ASN A 40 0.28 -6.84 -12.75
N ILE A 41 1.28 -7.58 -13.25
CA ILE A 41 2.50 -7.91 -12.49
C ILE A 41 3.28 -6.64 -12.17
N MET A 42 3.45 -5.74 -13.13
CA MET A 42 4.14 -4.46 -12.92
C MET A 42 3.42 -3.59 -11.89
N SER A 43 2.09 -3.48 -11.98
CA SER A 43 1.29 -2.77 -10.99
C SER A 43 1.42 -3.39 -9.59
N LYS A 44 1.43 -4.73 -9.49
CA LYS A 44 1.64 -5.42 -8.21
C LYS A 44 3.02 -5.11 -7.61
N LEU A 45 4.08 -5.20 -8.42
CA LEU A 45 5.45 -4.91 -7.99
C LEU A 45 5.62 -3.45 -7.56
N GLN A 46 4.95 -2.52 -8.27
CA GLN A 46 4.96 -1.13 -7.90
C GLN A 46 4.30 -0.91 -6.53
N VAL A 47 3.11 -1.49 -6.32
CA VAL A 47 2.43 -1.42 -5.02
C VAL A 47 3.30 -2.03 -3.90
N GLU A 48 3.89 -3.20 -4.13
CA GLU A 48 4.78 -3.84 -3.15
C GLU A 48 5.96 -2.92 -2.78
N ARG A 49 6.63 -2.34 -3.77
CA ARG A 49 7.71 -1.39 -3.55
C ARG A 49 7.25 -0.15 -2.76
N ASP A 50 6.13 0.45 -3.16
CA ASP A 50 5.61 1.65 -2.53
C ASP A 50 5.23 1.36 -1.07
N THR A 51 4.64 0.20 -0.79
CA THR A 51 4.36 -0.24 0.60
C THR A 51 5.62 -0.46 1.41
N GLU A 52 6.67 -1.03 0.82
CA GLU A 52 7.95 -1.23 1.51
C GLU A 52 8.61 0.10 1.88
N ILE A 53 8.60 1.08 0.95
CA ILE A 53 9.13 2.42 1.19
C ILE A 53 8.35 3.09 2.33
N PHE A 54 7.01 3.05 2.26
CA PHE A 54 6.15 3.65 3.27
C PHE A 54 6.39 3.05 4.66
N ILE A 55 6.55 1.73 4.77
CA ILE A 55 6.86 1.07 6.04
C ILE A 55 8.21 1.53 6.57
N LYS A 56 9.25 1.58 5.72
CA LYS A 56 10.59 2.03 6.15
C LYS A 56 10.58 3.48 6.63
N GLU A 57 9.87 4.36 5.92
CA GLU A 57 9.72 5.75 6.31
C GLU A 57 8.97 5.88 7.64
N GLY A 58 7.87 5.15 7.81
CA GLY A 58 7.10 5.16 9.06
C GLY A 58 7.91 4.66 10.27
N VAL A 59 8.74 3.63 10.11
CA VAL A 59 9.64 3.15 11.16
C VAL A 59 10.69 4.20 11.53
N LYS A 60 11.23 4.90 10.52
CA LYS A 60 12.20 5.98 10.73
C LYS A 60 11.56 7.15 11.48
N GLU A 61 10.38 7.60 11.06
CA GLU A 61 9.66 8.69 11.71
C GLU A 61 9.30 8.35 13.17
N ALA A 62 8.82 7.14 13.43
CA ALA A 62 8.54 6.68 14.79
C ALA A 62 9.81 6.68 15.67
N HIS A 63 10.96 6.26 15.10
CA HIS A 63 12.23 6.31 15.80
C HIS A 63 12.68 7.74 16.12
N GLU A 64 12.55 8.66 15.16
CA GLU A 64 12.86 10.07 15.34
C GLU A 64 11.96 10.73 16.40
N GLY A 65 10.66 10.39 16.40
CA GLY A 65 9.71 10.80 17.43
C GLY A 65 10.16 10.36 18.83
N ARG A 66 10.49 9.07 18.98
CA ARG A 66 11.00 8.53 20.24
C ARG A 66 12.30 9.21 20.69
N LEU A 67 13.21 9.51 19.77
CA LEU A 67 14.45 10.24 20.10
C LEU A 67 14.18 11.65 20.60
N LYS A 68 13.15 12.32 20.06
CA LYS A 68 12.74 13.64 20.52
C LYS A 68 12.18 13.57 21.95
N GLU A 69 11.31 12.60 22.24
CA GLU A 69 10.78 12.36 23.58
C GLU A 69 11.90 12.09 24.59
N LEU A 70 12.89 11.27 24.24
CA LEU A 70 14.04 11.00 25.10
C LEU A 70 14.85 12.26 25.40
N LYS A 71 15.05 13.13 24.41
CA LYS A 71 15.75 14.41 24.61
C LYS A 71 14.98 15.33 25.56
N GLU A 72 13.66 15.38 25.43
CA GLU A 72 12.81 16.13 26.34
C GLU A 72 12.90 15.57 27.77
N LEU A 73 12.90 14.24 27.92
CA LEU A 73 13.07 13.58 29.21
C LEU A 73 14.43 13.92 29.85
N VAL A 74 15.52 13.88 29.10
CA VAL A 74 16.85 14.28 29.59
C VAL A 74 16.83 15.71 30.10
N LYS A 75 16.22 16.63 29.36
CA LYS A 75 16.09 18.03 29.81
C LYS A 75 15.30 18.13 31.12
N THR A 76 14.21 17.38 31.25
CA THR A 76 13.45 17.38 32.52
C THR A 76 14.26 16.82 33.70
N LEU A 77 15.14 15.85 33.45
CA LEU A 77 16.03 15.31 34.48
C LEU A 77 17.09 16.34 34.89
N GLU A 78 17.64 17.09 33.94
CA GLU A 78 18.57 18.20 34.24
C GLU A 78 17.88 19.32 35.05
N ASP A 79 16.64 19.67 34.69
CA ASP A 79 15.85 20.67 35.42
C ASP A 79 15.51 20.23 36.86
N ASP A 80 15.36 18.91 37.10
CA ASP A 80 15.06 18.31 38.40
C ASP A 80 16.30 17.83 39.17
N ASP A 81 17.51 17.98 38.61
CA ASP A 81 18.76 17.42 39.18
C ASP A 81 19.03 17.94 40.61
N TRP A 82 18.68 19.20 40.87
CA TRP A 82 18.82 19.83 42.20
C TRP A 82 18.00 19.17 43.30
N ARG A 83 16.95 18.40 42.94
CA ARG A 83 16.07 17.72 43.91
C ARG A 83 16.72 16.49 44.52
N TYR A 84 17.72 15.92 43.85
CA TYR A 84 18.28 14.64 44.21
C TYR A 84 19.75 14.77 44.64
N PRO A 85 20.24 13.87 45.50
CA PRO A 85 21.67 13.80 45.79
C PRO A 85 22.46 13.44 44.52
N PRO A 86 23.69 13.97 44.35
CA PRO A 86 24.55 13.62 43.22
C PRO A 86 24.77 12.12 43.10
N VAL A 87 24.84 11.62 41.86
CA VAL A 87 24.94 10.20 41.55
C VAL A 87 26.17 9.56 42.19
N GLU A 88 27.29 10.28 42.26
CA GLU A 88 28.55 9.81 42.86
C GLU A 88 28.35 9.45 44.35
N LYS A 89 27.59 10.29 45.07
CA LYS A 89 27.25 10.05 46.47
C LYS A 89 26.36 8.82 46.65
N LEU A 90 25.45 8.57 45.71
CA LEU A 90 24.57 7.40 45.72
C LEU A 90 25.33 6.10 45.40
N LEU A 91 26.34 6.18 44.53
CA LEU A 91 27.17 5.04 44.15
C LEU A 91 28.30 4.75 45.15
N GLY A 92 28.48 5.61 46.17
CA GLY A 92 29.57 5.47 47.14
C GLY A 92 30.96 5.66 46.53
N ILE A 93 31.01 6.35 45.38
CA ILE A 93 32.26 6.69 44.70
C ILE A 93 32.68 8.04 45.26
N GLN A 94 33.72 8.03 46.07
CA GLN A 94 34.33 9.21 46.67
C GLN A 94 35.74 9.38 46.13
#